data_AF-A0A4Z0P2Q1-F1
#
_entry.id   AF-A0A4Z0P2Q1-F1
#
_cell.length_a   1.000
_cell.length_b   1.000
_cell.length_c   1.000
_cell.angle_alpha   90.00
_cell.angle_beta   90.00
_cell.angle_gamma   90.00
#
_symmetry.space_group_name_H-M   'P 1'
#
loop_
_entity.id
_entity.type
_entity.pdbx_description
1 polymer ?
#
loop_
_entity_poly.entity_id
_entity_poly.type
_entity_poly.pdbx_seq_one_letter_code
_entity_poly.pdbx_strand_id
1 'polypeptide(L)'
;VYNTQLVGNWVENVEDRTNTGAPAYIGLLPYQYGVSQSLGTAALGVEVKNNTLVARPSYKTSFVNNNELGREGYYNHFLAQFIGPMSDIPVTLGTIFQNNTARNTANAFYLSSGAHNTLICSTTLNNVDNLVDDRVLHNAAKASVNTVRECSASTVQPPNSRPRPTADPKTNTPIPRNGGATRVLPLTGSSPNGYITGFTITELPPASQGTLYLGTDPISQHSALSVEQGQQLSFEPRTSFTGEVVFTYTSIDDHGLVSLGADFVIPVSNPLPVVLTQFTAKARNTDALLAWATAAELNHSYFAVERSVDGTSFQTVHTVRGSGTSTTGMAYSFEDYGVGAHTPGMVYYRLRQVDQDSTTTYSAVRAVSFAAPATAALNIYPNPAANELRINLSNPGARLTVYSATGLALLDTRTATKEGVLDIQKLPAGTYVLLVRPDQGTCLRQQFVKEKT
;
A
#
# COMPACT_ATOMS: atom_id res chain seq x y z
N VAL A 1 -2.85 39.69 -20.55
CA VAL A 1 -3.82 38.94 -21.39
C VAL A 1 -3.14 38.74 -22.73
N TYR A 2 -3.11 37.51 -23.24
CA TYR A 2 -2.64 37.23 -24.60
C TYR A 2 -3.85 37.27 -25.52
N ASN A 3 -3.74 37.99 -26.64
CA ASN A 3 -4.84 38.19 -27.59
C ASN A 3 -4.74 37.22 -28.77
N THR A 4 -3.62 36.51 -28.92
CA THR A 4 -3.43 35.47 -29.94
C THR A 4 -2.61 34.31 -29.39
N GLN A 5 -3.05 33.07 -29.58
CA GLN A 5 -2.35 31.87 -29.09
C GLN A 5 -2.22 30.79 -30.16
N LEU A 6 -1.04 30.17 -30.24
CA LEU A 6 -0.73 29.02 -31.09
C LEU A 6 -0.25 27.87 -30.19
N VAL A 7 -1.11 26.88 -29.91
CA VAL A 7 -0.82 25.82 -28.93
C VAL A 7 -1.12 24.42 -29.47
N GLY A 8 -0.19 23.48 -29.32
CA GLY A 8 -0.44 22.06 -29.59
C GLY A 8 -0.61 21.66 -31.06
N ASN A 9 -0.28 22.55 -32.01
CA ASN A 9 -0.47 22.30 -33.44
C ASN A 9 0.70 21.49 -34.02
N TRP A 10 0.41 20.62 -34.99
CA TRP A 10 1.37 19.68 -35.57
C TRP A 10 1.30 19.70 -37.10
N VAL A 11 2.45 19.81 -37.78
CA VAL A 11 2.56 19.91 -39.25
C VAL A 11 3.75 19.10 -39.77
N GLU A 12 3.53 18.31 -40.82
CA GLU A 12 4.53 17.48 -41.49
C GLU A 12 4.36 17.53 -43.01
N ASN A 13 5.48 17.58 -43.75
CA ASN A 13 5.54 17.21 -45.16
C ASN A 13 6.05 15.76 -45.27
N VAL A 14 5.24 14.88 -45.86
CA VAL A 14 5.52 13.47 -46.11
C VAL A 14 5.74 13.27 -47.61
N GLU A 15 6.80 12.57 -48.01
CA GLU A 15 7.16 12.36 -49.42
C GLU A 15 5.99 11.82 -50.29
N ASP A 16 5.45 12.67 -51.16
CA ASP A 16 4.87 12.22 -52.42
C ASP A 16 5.94 12.34 -53.51
N ARG A 17 6.15 11.26 -54.27
CA ARG A 17 7.17 11.19 -55.34
C ARG A 17 6.84 12.04 -56.57
N THR A 18 5.68 12.69 -56.61
CA THR A 18 5.19 13.44 -57.77
C THR A 18 5.03 14.95 -57.54
N ASN A 19 5.06 15.44 -56.29
CA ASN A 19 4.68 16.83 -55.98
C ASN A 19 5.87 17.72 -55.56
N THR A 20 5.85 19.00 -55.96
CA THR A 20 7.04 19.84 -56.06
C THR A 20 7.38 20.62 -54.79
N GLY A 21 7.90 19.92 -53.78
CA GLY A 21 9.00 20.43 -52.93
C GLY A 21 8.78 21.63 -52.00
N ALA A 22 7.54 22.04 -51.72
CA ALA A 22 7.26 23.19 -50.83
C ALA A 22 7.57 22.91 -49.33
N PRO A 23 8.01 23.93 -48.55
CA PRO A 23 8.33 23.78 -47.14
C PRO A 23 7.09 23.79 -46.23
N ALA A 24 7.14 23.02 -45.14
CA ALA A 24 6.13 23.05 -44.07
C ALA A 24 6.35 24.25 -43.12
N TYR A 25 5.29 24.97 -42.75
CA TYR A 25 5.36 26.09 -41.81
C TYR A 25 4.07 26.33 -41.00
N ILE A 26 4.20 27.11 -39.92
CA ILE A 26 3.10 27.70 -39.13
C ILE A 26 3.49 29.16 -38.86
N GLY A 27 2.58 30.13 -39.04
CA GLY A 27 2.89 31.54 -38.78
C GLY A 27 1.73 32.52 -38.98
N LEU A 28 1.99 33.79 -38.66
CA LEU A 28 1.10 34.94 -38.84
C LEU A 28 1.96 36.12 -39.31
N LEU A 29 1.66 36.70 -40.49
CA LEU A 29 2.42 37.83 -41.03
C LEU A 29 1.52 38.84 -41.80
N PRO A 30 1.57 40.14 -41.46
CA PRO A 30 0.88 41.20 -42.19
C PRO A 30 1.73 41.79 -43.34
N TYR A 31 1.05 42.37 -44.33
CA TYR A 31 1.61 43.21 -45.40
C TYR A 31 0.66 44.40 -45.63
N GLN A 32 1.20 45.52 -46.09
CA GLN A 32 0.45 46.64 -46.66
C GLN A 32 1.16 47.07 -47.95
N TYR A 33 0.42 47.23 -49.04
CA TYR A 33 0.97 47.31 -50.39
C TYR A 33 1.65 48.66 -50.69
N GLY A 34 2.86 48.64 -51.27
CA GLY A 34 3.45 49.79 -51.98
C GLY A 34 4.67 50.49 -51.35
N VAL A 35 5.13 50.12 -50.14
CA VAL A 35 6.29 50.78 -49.50
C VAL A 35 7.44 49.78 -49.31
N SER A 36 8.31 49.66 -50.30
CA SER A 36 9.29 48.57 -50.43
C SER A 36 10.35 48.42 -49.32
N GLN A 37 10.53 49.43 -48.47
CA GLN A 37 11.71 49.56 -47.59
C GLN A 37 11.81 48.79 -46.15
N SER A 38 10.25 48.84 -43.84
CA SER A 38 10.30 48.40 -42.39
C SER A 38 10.23 46.90 -42.10
N LEU A 39 10.73 46.51 -40.94
CA LEU A 39 10.45 45.21 -40.36
C LEU A 39 9.91 45.47 -38.94
N GLY A 40 8.67 45.05 -38.71
CA GLY A 40 7.87 45.44 -37.54
C GLY A 40 7.03 46.72 -37.77
N THR A 41 5.96 46.97 -37.01
CA THR A 41 5.48 46.35 -35.75
C THR A 41 3.95 46.53 -35.64
N ALA A 42 3.17 45.71 -34.90
CA ALA A 42 3.42 44.46 -34.18
C ALA A 42 2.09 43.71 -33.93
N ALA A 43 2.18 42.41 -33.63
CA ALA A 43 1.10 41.69 -32.94
C ALA A 43 1.34 41.75 -31.41
N LEU A 44 0.34 42.17 -30.63
CA LEU A 44 0.47 42.35 -29.18
C LEU A 44 -0.11 41.15 -28.41
N GLY A 45 0.73 40.56 -27.55
CA GLY A 45 0.34 39.44 -26.69
C GLY A 45 0.15 38.13 -27.46
N VAL A 46 1.19 37.69 -28.17
CA VAL A 46 1.25 36.38 -28.84
C VAL A 46 1.95 35.36 -27.95
N GLU A 47 1.38 34.17 -27.80
CA GLU A 47 1.99 33.05 -27.05
C GLU A 47 2.02 31.77 -27.91
N VAL A 48 3.18 31.11 -27.96
CA VAL A 48 3.43 29.93 -28.82
C VAL A 48 4.02 28.80 -27.97
N LYS A 49 3.30 27.68 -27.82
CA LYS A 49 3.68 26.56 -26.92
C LYS A 49 3.35 25.19 -27.51
N ASN A 50 4.22 24.21 -27.28
CA ASN A 50 4.00 22.79 -27.58
C ASN A 50 3.57 22.49 -29.04
N ASN A 51 4.01 23.29 -30.01
CA ASN A 51 3.79 23.01 -31.43
C ASN A 51 4.98 22.21 -32.00
N THR A 52 4.70 21.31 -32.94
CA THR A 52 5.71 20.41 -33.52
C THR A 52 5.74 20.57 -35.04
N LEU A 53 6.92 20.88 -35.57
CA LEU A 53 7.18 21.03 -37.01
C LEU A 53 8.21 19.98 -37.44
N VAL A 54 7.88 19.19 -38.47
CA VAL A 54 8.79 18.17 -39.02
C VAL A 54 9.09 18.47 -40.49
N ALA A 55 10.27 19.03 -40.74
CA ALA A 55 10.84 19.14 -42.08
C ALA A 55 11.78 17.95 -42.34
N ARG A 56 11.54 17.21 -43.43
CA ARG A 56 12.40 16.11 -43.91
C ARG A 56 13.29 16.62 -45.07
N PRO A 57 14.44 15.99 -45.36
CA PRO A 57 15.39 16.55 -46.33
C PRO A 57 14.87 16.51 -47.77
N SER A 58 14.45 17.65 -48.30
CA SER A 58 14.17 17.80 -49.74
C SER A 58 15.48 17.88 -50.52
N TYR A 59 15.59 17.08 -51.59
CA TYR A 59 16.82 16.93 -52.37
C TYR A 59 17.03 18.09 -53.38
N LYS A 60 17.16 19.32 -52.89
CA LYS A 60 17.71 20.48 -53.62
C LYS A 60 18.24 21.53 -52.67
N THR A 61 19.44 22.03 -52.96
CA THR A 61 19.93 23.28 -52.35
C THR A 61 19.08 24.46 -52.81
N SER A 62 18.91 25.46 -51.94
CA SER A 62 18.21 26.70 -52.27
C SER A 62 19.00 27.50 -53.31
N PHE A 63 18.57 27.43 -54.57
CA PHE A 63 19.06 28.31 -55.62
C PHE A 63 18.50 29.72 -55.41
N VAL A 64 19.27 30.57 -54.74
CA VAL A 64 19.02 32.01 -54.72
C VAL A 64 19.44 32.58 -56.09
N ASN A 65 18.52 32.59 -57.04
CA ASN A 65 18.67 33.38 -58.27
C ASN A 65 18.49 34.86 -57.89
N ASN A 66 19.54 35.66 -58.05
CA ASN A 66 19.54 37.06 -57.59
C ASN A 66 18.69 38.02 -58.44
N ASN A 67 18.13 37.58 -59.58
CA ASN A 67 17.49 38.46 -60.57
C ASN A 67 15.98 38.24 -60.80
N GLU A 68 15.32 37.31 -60.12
CA GLU A 68 13.87 37.09 -60.24
C GLU A 68 13.20 36.99 -58.85
N LEU A 69 11.94 37.41 -58.75
CA LEU A 69 11.22 37.62 -57.47
C LEU A 69 10.73 36.32 -56.80
N GLY A 70 11.52 35.25 -56.85
CA GLY A 70 11.27 34.01 -56.12
C GLY A 70 11.75 34.11 -54.67
N ARG A 71 10.84 34.31 -53.71
CA ARG A 71 11.11 34.14 -52.27
C ARG A 71 9.97 33.41 -51.55
N GLU A 72 10.20 32.12 -51.31
CA GLU A 72 9.56 31.43 -50.19
C GLU A 72 10.17 31.95 -48.87
N GLY A 73 9.35 32.13 -47.84
CA GLY A 73 9.76 32.81 -46.61
C GLY A 73 9.59 34.33 -46.72
N TYR A 74 8.79 34.90 -45.80
CA TYR A 74 8.23 36.23 -45.94
C TYR A 74 9.26 37.36 -45.94
N TYR A 75 9.02 38.33 -46.82
CA TYR A 75 9.26 39.75 -46.58
C TYR A 75 7.94 40.49 -46.73
N ASN A 76 7.75 41.60 -46.01
CA ASN A 76 6.93 42.74 -46.45
C ASN A 76 7.12 43.93 -45.50
N HIS A 77 7.15 45.16 -46.05
CA HIS A 77 7.75 46.35 -45.44
C HIS A 77 6.75 47.52 -45.41
N PHE A 78 6.70 48.32 -44.33
CA PHE A 78 5.87 49.54 -44.24
C PHE A 78 6.31 50.54 -43.16
N LEU A 79 6.95 51.65 -43.55
CA LEU A 79 7.37 52.70 -42.62
C LEU A 79 6.19 53.58 -42.19
N ALA A 80 6.03 53.79 -40.88
CA ALA A 80 5.04 54.71 -40.34
C ALA A 80 5.61 56.13 -40.16
N GLN A 81 5.11 57.09 -40.94
CA GLN A 81 5.07 58.50 -40.54
C GLN A 81 3.63 59.02 -40.65
N PHE A 82 3.05 59.38 -39.50
CA PHE A 82 1.69 59.91 -39.41
C PHE A 82 1.66 61.40 -39.75
N ILE A 83 1.18 61.76 -40.94
CA ILE A 83 0.53 63.06 -41.20
C ILE A 83 -0.64 62.84 -42.18
N GLY A 84 -1.85 62.63 -41.64
CA GLY A 84 -3.07 62.47 -42.45
C GLY A 84 -4.27 61.93 -41.63
N PRO A 85 -5.52 62.12 -42.10
CA PRO A 85 -6.70 61.57 -41.46
C PRO A 85 -6.73 60.04 -41.57
N MET A 86 -7.12 59.37 -40.48
CA MET A 86 -7.12 57.90 -40.41
C MET A 86 -8.26 57.28 -41.24
N SER A 87 -7.94 56.26 -42.03
CA SER A 87 -8.92 55.32 -42.58
C SER A 87 -8.47 53.88 -42.33
N ASP A 88 -9.28 53.13 -41.57
CA ASP A 88 -9.28 51.68 -41.38
C ASP A 88 -7.92 50.96 -41.18
N ILE A 89 -7.59 50.73 -39.91
CA ILE A 89 -6.46 49.90 -39.46
C ILE A 89 -6.90 48.43 -39.40
N PRO A 90 -6.35 47.52 -40.23
CA PRO A 90 -6.67 46.10 -40.17
C PRO A 90 -5.90 45.41 -39.05
N VAL A 91 -6.58 44.64 -38.20
CA VAL A 91 -5.94 43.91 -37.09
C VAL A 91 -6.67 42.60 -36.78
N THR A 92 -5.92 41.52 -36.54
CA THR A 92 -6.42 40.28 -35.94
C THR A 92 -6.32 40.37 -34.42
N LEU A 93 -7.45 40.15 -33.72
CA LEU A 93 -7.56 40.26 -32.26
C LEU A 93 -8.44 39.12 -31.71
N GLY A 94 -7.98 38.44 -30.66
CA GLY A 94 -8.76 37.41 -29.96
C GLY A 94 -8.71 36.02 -30.62
N THR A 95 -7.70 35.72 -31.44
CA THR A 95 -7.66 34.50 -32.26
C THR A 95 -6.85 33.38 -31.63
N ILE A 96 -7.44 32.19 -31.47
CA ILE A 96 -6.82 31.03 -30.81
C ILE A 96 -6.77 29.84 -31.79
N PHE A 97 -5.58 29.25 -31.95
CA PHE A 97 -5.36 28.01 -32.69
C PHE A 97 -4.86 26.91 -31.74
N GLN A 98 -5.70 25.91 -31.47
CA GLN A 98 -5.44 24.86 -30.49
C GLN A 98 -5.57 23.44 -31.08
N ASN A 99 -4.52 22.62 -30.98
CA ASN A 99 -4.54 21.18 -31.32
C ASN A 99 -4.92 20.86 -32.79
N ASN A 100 -4.52 21.67 -33.77
CA ASN A 100 -4.79 21.40 -35.19
C ASN A 100 -3.67 20.57 -35.86
N THR A 101 -4.03 19.84 -36.92
CA THR A 101 -3.16 18.93 -37.69
C THR A 101 -3.25 19.19 -39.19
N ALA A 102 -2.11 19.31 -39.87
CA ALA A 102 -2.05 19.35 -41.33
C ALA A 102 -0.96 18.41 -41.90
N ARG A 103 -1.31 17.62 -42.90
CA ARG A 103 -0.40 16.77 -43.70
C ARG A 103 -0.60 17.06 -45.19
N ASN A 104 0.49 17.27 -45.93
CA ASN A 104 0.49 17.26 -47.40
C ASN A 104 -0.61 18.13 -48.04
N THR A 105 -0.79 19.35 -47.56
CA THR A 105 -1.72 20.34 -48.11
C THR A 105 -0.97 21.50 -48.75
N ALA A 106 -1.36 21.93 -49.95
CA ALA A 106 -0.72 23.07 -50.63
C ALA A 106 -0.84 24.39 -49.82
N ASN A 107 -1.95 24.57 -49.09
CA ASN A 107 -2.15 25.61 -48.09
C ASN A 107 -2.99 25.05 -46.93
N ALA A 108 -2.74 25.48 -45.68
CA ALA A 108 -3.42 24.95 -44.50
C ALA A 108 -4.57 25.84 -43.99
N PHE A 109 -4.35 27.14 -43.83
CA PHE A 109 -5.36 28.13 -43.43
C PHE A 109 -5.03 29.51 -44.00
N TYR A 110 -6.05 30.37 -44.15
CA TYR A 110 -5.89 31.79 -44.47
C TYR A 110 -6.95 32.60 -43.71
N LEU A 111 -6.61 33.81 -43.27
CA LEU A 111 -7.52 34.75 -42.60
C LEU A 111 -7.33 36.17 -43.17
N SER A 112 -8.42 36.88 -43.38
CA SER A 112 -8.41 38.22 -43.95
C SER A 112 -8.31 39.33 -42.90
N SER A 113 -8.03 40.55 -43.37
CA SER A 113 -8.12 41.78 -42.59
C SER A 113 -9.52 41.99 -42.01
N GLY A 114 -9.65 41.96 -40.67
CA GLY A 114 -10.93 42.14 -39.96
C GLY A 114 -11.43 40.91 -39.21
N ALA A 115 -10.71 39.78 -39.24
CA ALA A 115 -11.03 38.63 -38.40
C ALA A 115 -10.79 38.95 -36.90
N HIS A 116 -11.82 38.70 -36.07
CA HIS A 116 -11.81 38.95 -34.63
C HIS A 116 -12.40 37.76 -33.85
N ASN A 117 -11.97 37.55 -32.61
CA ASN A 117 -12.46 36.53 -31.66
C ASN A 117 -12.61 35.11 -32.25
N THR A 118 -11.72 34.71 -33.16
CA THR A 118 -11.85 33.46 -33.94
C THR A 118 -11.15 32.29 -33.25
N LEU A 119 -11.87 31.19 -33.00
CA LEU A 119 -11.33 29.97 -32.41
C LEU A 119 -11.31 28.84 -33.45
N ILE A 120 -10.13 28.28 -33.74
CA ILE A 120 -9.93 27.15 -34.66
C ILE A 120 -9.20 26.05 -33.88
N CYS A 121 -9.88 24.93 -33.65
CA CYS A 121 -9.31 23.82 -32.88
C CYS A 121 -9.71 22.44 -33.42
N SER A 122 -8.90 21.43 -33.06
CA SER A 122 -9.08 20.01 -33.42
C SER A 122 -9.27 19.74 -34.93
N THR A 123 -8.90 20.69 -35.80
CA THR A 123 -9.09 20.56 -37.25
C THR A 123 -7.98 19.69 -37.84
N THR A 124 -8.34 18.75 -38.71
CA THR A 124 -7.41 17.81 -39.36
C THR A 124 -7.54 17.89 -40.88
N LEU A 125 -6.45 18.24 -41.57
CA LEU A 125 -6.38 18.34 -43.03
C LEU A 125 -5.32 17.35 -43.57
N ASN A 126 -5.67 16.57 -44.60
CA ASN A 126 -4.77 15.63 -45.26
C ASN A 126 -5.01 15.65 -46.78
N ASN A 127 -3.95 15.80 -47.59
CA ASN A 127 -4.01 15.70 -49.06
C ASN A 127 -5.13 16.56 -49.71
N VAL A 128 -5.18 17.85 -49.37
CA VAL A 128 -6.19 18.80 -49.90
C VAL A 128 -5.53 19.81 -50.84
N ASP A 129 -6.01 19.86 -52.08
CA ASP A 129 -5.72 20.89 -53.07
C ASP A 129 -6.94 21.81 -53.28
N ASN A 130 -6.69 23.08 -53.61
CA ASN A 130 -7.67 24.08 -54.07
C ASN A 130 -8.97 24.24 -53.23
N LEU A 131 -8.83 24.60 -51.95
CA LEU A 131 -9.97 25.07 -51.15
C LEU A 131 -10.12 26.60 -51.22
N VAL A 132 -10.57 27.13 -52.37
CA VAL A 132 -10.80 28.58 -52.59
C VAL A 132 -12.16 28.85 -53.24
N ASP A 133 -13.04 29.55 -52.53
CA ASP A 133 -14.02 30.47 -53.12
C ASP A 133 -13.69 31.86 -52.55
N ASP A 134 -13.18 32.77 -53.38
CA ASP A 134 -12.79 34.11 -52.95
C ASP A 134 -14.01 35.03 -52.94
N ARG A 135 -14.64 35.15 -51.77
CA ARG A 135 -15.74 36.09 -51.53
C ARG A 135 -15.36 37.13 -50.50
N VAL A 136 -15.00 38.32 -50.99
CA VAL A 136 -14.86 39.53 -50.19
C VAL A 136 -16.21 39.87 -49.54
N LEU A 137 -16.34 39.58 -48.24
CA LEU A 137 -17.52 39.92 -47.45
C LEU A 137 -17.52 41.40 -47.06
N HIS A 138 -18.04 42.24 -47.95
CA HIS A 138 -18.34 43.64 -47.64
C HIS A 138 -19.38 43.74 -46.51
N ASN A 139 -19.20 44.71 -45.61
CA ASN A 139 -20.13 45.08 -44.53
C ASN A 139 -20.34 44.03 -43.41
N ALA A 140 -19.34 43.20 -43.07
CA ALA A 140 -19.36 42.41 -41.84
C ALA A 140 -19.43 43.31 -40.58
N ALA A 141 -20.42 43.09 -39.71
CA ALA A 141 -20.70 43.96 -38.57
C ALA A 141 -19.82 43.69 -37.33
N LYS A 142 -19.41 44.75 -36.63
CA LYS A 142 -18.56 44.70 -35.43
C LYS A 142 -19.35 44.26 -34.20
N ALA A 143 -19.50 42.94 -33.98
CA ALA A 143 -20.12 42.37 -32.79
C ALA A 143 -19.16 41.42 -32.06
N SER A 144 -18.76 41.77 -30.83
CA SER A 144 -17.96 40.89 -29.97
C SER A 144 -18.86 39.93 -29.21
N VAL A 145 -18.66 38.62 -29.41
CA VAL A 145 -19.29 37.54 -28.64
C VAL A 145 -18.19 36.78 -27.86
N ASN A 146 -18.56 36.16 -26.74
CA ASN A 146 -17.67 35.54 -25.75
C ASN A 146 -16.49 34.76 -26.35
N THR A 147 -15.27 35.04 -25.85
CA THR A 147 -14.13 34.13 -25.98
C THR A 147 -14.41 32.83 -25.23
N VAL A 148 -14.71 31.76 -25.97
CA VAL A 148 -14.72 30.38 -25.43
C VAL A 148 -13.31 30.08 -24.92
N ARG A 149 -13.21 29.64 -23.66
CA ARG A 149 -11.95 29.76 -22.90
C ARG A 149 -10.90 28.70 -23.26
N GLU A 150 -11.36 27.50 -23.58
CA GLU A 150 -10.56 26.33 -23.97
C GLU A 150 -11.41 25.46 -24.91
N CYS A 151 -10.81 24.79 -25.89
CA CYS A 151 -11.50 23.68 -26.55
C CYS A 151 -11.41 22.43 -25.67
N SER A 152 -12.52 22.06 -25.05
CA SER A 152 -12.69 20.76 -24.39
C SER A 152 -12.21 19.65 -25.33
N ALA A 153 -11.28 18.81 -24.85
CA ALA A 153 -10.58 17.83 -25.67
C ALA A 153 -11.49 16.63 -26.08
N SER A 154 -12.49 16.89 -26.91
CA SER A 154 -13.20 15.85 -27.64
C SER A 154 -12.22 15.21 -28.61
N THR A 155 -11.83 13.97 -28.33
CA THR A 155 -10.95 13.16 -29.17
C THR A 155 -11.70 12.66 -30.40
N VAL A 156 -12.05 13.58 -31.29
CA VAL A 156 -12.54 13.27 -32.64
C VAL A 156 -11.37 12.68 -33.42
N GLN A 157 -11.25 11.36 -33.35
CA GLN A 157 -10.35 10.61 -34.21
C GLN A 157 -10.65 10.90 -35.69
N PRO A 158 -9.64 10.90 -36.58
CA PRO A 158 -9.88 11.02 -38.01
C PRO A 158 -10.81 9.89 -38.49
N PRO A 159 -11.72 10.12 -39.44
CA PRO A 159 -12.91 9.26 -39.66
C PRO A 159 -12.67 7.77 -39.94
N ASN A 160 -11.44 7.37 -40.26
CA ASN A 160 -11.05 6.01 -40.62
C ASN A 160 -10.08 5.35 -39.63
N SER A 161 -9.65 6.02 -38.55
CA SER A 161 -8.83 5.37 -37.52
C SER A 161 -9.69 4.62 -36.53
N ARG A 162 -9.43 3.33 -36.34
CA ARG A 162 -10.05 2.53 -35.27
C ARG A 162 -9.84 3.18 -33.89
N PRO A 163 -10.85 3.17 -32.99
CA PRO A 163 -10.65 3.59 -31.61
C PRO A 163 -9.53 2.79 -30.96
N ARG A 164 -8.66 3.49 -30.23
CA ARG A 164 -7.59 2.87 -29.45
C ARG A 164 -8.18 2.27 -28.16
N PRO A 165 -7.57 1.22 -27.60
CA PRO A 165 -7.90 0.78 -26.26
C PRO A 165 -7.51 1.81 -25.20
N THR A 166 -8.12 1.68 -24.02
CA THR A 166 -7.72 2.32 -22.77
C THR A 166 -7.00 1.32 -21.88
N ALA A 167 -6.01 1.78 -21.11
CA ALA A 167 -5.53 1.09 -19.92
C ALA A 167 -6.19 1.74 -18.69
N ASP A 168 -6.56 0.95 -17.68
CA ASP A 168 -7.29 1.45 -16.52
C ASP A 168 -6.31 1.79 -15.38
N PRO A 169 -6.32 3.01 -14.81
CA PRO A 169 -5.48 3.33 -13.66
C PRO A 169 -5.83 2.45 -12.45
N LYS A 170 -4.83 2.08 -11.66
CA LYS A 170 -4.95 1.15 -10.52
C LYS A 170 -4.37 1.72 -9.25
N THR A 171 -4.98 1.37 -8.12
CA THR A 171 -4.40 1.54 -6.79
C THR A 171 -4.58 0.23 -6.03
N ASN A 172 -3.47 -0.38 -5.64
CA ASN A 172 -3.47 -1.62 -4.86
C ASN A 172 -3.91 -1.36 -3.41
N THR A 173 -4.38 -2.39 -2.71
CA THR A 173 -4.43 -2.34 -1.24
C THR A 173 -3.00 -2.21 -0.69
N PRO A 174 -2.79 -1.55 0.48
CA PRO A 174 -1.44 -1.34 1.00
C PRO A 174 -0.68 -2.64 1.23
N ILE A 175 0.57 -2.70 0.76
CA ILE A 175 1.49 -3.82 0.96
C ILE A 175 2.45 -3.49 2.12
N PRO A 176 2.64 -4.38 3.11
CA PRO A 176 3.57 -4.14 4.21
C PRO A 176 5.03 -4.21 3.71
N ARG A 177 5.87 -3.24 4.11
CA ARG A 177 7.27 -3.10 3.64
C ARG A 177 8.20 -4.28 3.94
N ASN A 178 7.80 -5.17 4.85
CA ASN A 178 8.52 -6.36 5.28
C ASN A 178 7.87 -7.67 4.78
N GLY A 179 6.82 -7.59 3.95
CA GLY A 179 6.30 -8.74 3.21
C GLY A 179 7.21 -9.07 2.02
N GLY A 180 7.35 -10.36 1.71
CA GLY A 180 7.92 -10.80 0.43
C GLY A 180 6.96 -10.53 -0.73
N ALA A 181 7.37 -10.90 -1.96
CA ALA A 181 6.61 -10.72 -3.20
C ALA A 181 5.11 -11.01 -3.07
N THR A 182 4.32 -9.94 -2.99
CA THR A 182 2.88 -9.97 -2.69
C THR A 182 2.09 -9.70 -3.97
N ARG A 183 1.11 -10.56 -4.30
CA ARG A 183 0.30 -10.43 -5.52
C ARG A 183 -0.47 -9.10 -5.56
N VAL A 184 -0.37 -8.38 -6.67
CA VAL A 184 -1.08 -7.10 -6.89
C VAL A 184 -2.41 -7.32 -7.61
N LEU A 185 -3.23 -6.26 -7.70
CA LEU A 185 -4.42 -6.24 -8.55
C LEU A 185 -4.03 -6.52 -10.02
N PRO A 186 -4.87 -7.25 -10.78
CA PRO A 186 -4.65 -7.41 -12.21
C PRO A 186 -4.62 -6.09 -12.99
N LEU A 187 -3.76 -6.05 -14.01
CA LEU A 187 -3.85 -5.05 -15.08
C LEU A 187 -5.19 -5.20 -15.81
N THR A 188 -5.85 -4.10 -16.16
CA THR A 188 -7.06 -4.12 -17.01
C THR A 188 -7.10 -2.96 -18.00
N GLY A 189 -7.96 -3.08 -18.99
CA GLY A 189 -8.20 -2.07 -20.00
C GLY A 189 -9.45 -2.43 -20.81
N SER A 190 -9.84 -1.56 -21.74
CA SER A 190 -10.99 -1.78 -22.62
C SER A 190 -10.66 -1.39 -24.06
N SER A 191 -11.20 -2.12 -25.05
CA SER A 191 -11.18 -1.68 -26.45
C SER A 191 -12.62 -1.38 -26.91
N PRO A 192 -12.92 -0.18 -27.45
CA PRO A 192 -14.27 0.17 -27.88
C PRO A 192 -14.82 -0.64 -29.08
N ASN A 193 -13.98 -1.43 -29.75
CA ASN A 193 -14.33 -2.21 -30.94
C ASN A 193 -13.66 -3.60 -30.98
N GLY A 194 -13.31 -4.16 -29.82
CA GLY A 194 -12.54 -5.39 -29.71
C GLY A 194 -12.36 -5.85 -28.26
N TYR A 195 -11.22 -6.47 -27.95
CA TYR A 195 -10.85 -6.91 -26.60
C TYR A 195 -9.35 -6.76 -26.38
N ILE A 196 -8.92 -6.70 -25.10
CA ILE A 196 -7.50 -6.60 -24.74
C ILE A 196 -6.84 -7.97 -24.91
N THR A 197 -5.71 -8.02 -25.61
CA THR A 197 -4.88 -9.22 -25.83
C THR A 197 -3.64 -9.26 -24.95
N GLY A 198 -3.20 -8.10 -24.43
CA GLY A 198 -2.06 -8.02 -23.53
C GLY A 198 -1.79 -6.61 -23.02
N PHE A 199 -0.68 -6.49 -22.30
CA PHE A 199 -0.20 -5.26 -21.69
C PHE A 199 1.29 -5.07 -21.93
N THR A 200 1.80 -3.85 -21.79
CA THR A 200 3.24 -3.58 -21.72
C THR A 200 3.52 -2.67 -20.54
N ILE A 201 4.47 -3.05 -19.68
CA ILE A 201 4.97 -2.15 -18.62
C ILE A 201 5.85 -1.08 -19.29
N THR A 202 5.46 0.18 -19.23
CA THR A 202 6.14 1.30 -19.92
C THR A 202 7.10 2.07 -19.04
N GLU A 203 7.01 1.92 -17.73
CA GLU A 203 7.98 2.37 -16.73
C GLU A 203 7.92 1.42 -15.54
N LEU A 204 9.07 0.94 -15.06
CA LEU A 204 9.17 0.00 -13.94
C LEU A 204 9.21 0.73 -12.58
N PRO A 205 8.82 0.05 -11.47
CA PRO A 205 9.08 0.56 -10.13
C PRO A 205 10.56 0.94 -9.94
N PRO A 206 10.87 2.07 -9.30
CA PRO A 206 12.25 2.40 -8.94
C PRO A 206 12.86 1.30 -8.07
N ALA A 207 14.02 0.75 -8.48
CA ALA A 207 14.66 -0.39 -7.82
C ALA A 207 15.11 -0.13 -6.36
N SER A 208 15.07 1.13 -5.91
CA SER A 208 15.25 1.59 -4.53
C SER A 208 13.99 1.47 -3.66
N GLN A 209 12.82 1.26 -4.27
CA GLN A 209 11.52 1.11 -3.60
C GLN A 209 11.04 -0.35 -3.57
N GLY A 210 11.37 -1.15 -4.58
CA GLY A 210 11.11 -2.59 -4.61
C GLY A 210 11.39 -3.23 -5.97
N THR A 211 10.83 -4.41 -6.21
CA THR A 211 10.96 -5.18 -7.45
C THR A 211 9.59 -5.75 -7.86
N LEU A 212 9.24 -5.64 -9.15
CA LEU A 212 8.05 -6.28 -9.74
C LEU A 212 8.41 -7.66 -10.29
N TYR A 213 7.52 -8.64 -10.12
CA TYR A 213 7.73 -10.03 -10.52
C TYR A 213 6.56 -10.56 -11.34
N LEU A 214 6.85 -11.54 -12.21
CA LEU A 214 5.88 -12.45 -12.80
C LEU A 214 6.16 -13.86 -12.26
N GLY A 215 5.31 -14.37 -11.36
CA GLY A 215 5.59 -15.60 -10.63
C GLY A 215 6.83 -15.45 -9.74
N THR A 216 7.93 -16.12 -10.09
CA THR A 216 9.24 -16.01 -9.42
C THR A 216 10.20 -15.02 -10.08
N ASP A 217 9.90 -14.58 -11.30
CA ASP A 217 10.91 -14.00 -12.19
C ASP A 217 10.82 -12.46 -12.18
N PRO A 218 11.92 -11.74 -11.86
CA PRO A 218 11.88 -10.28 -11.72
C PRO A 218 11.78 -9.60 -13.08
N ILE A 219 10.76 -8.73 -13.24
CA ILE A 219 10.56 -7.93 -14.44
C ILE A 219 11.60 -6.80 -14.45
N SER A 220 12.62 -6.98 -15.28
CA SER A 220 13.80 -6.10 -15.38
C SER A 220 13.81 -5.22 -16.64
N GLN A 221 12.81 -5.36 -17.51
CA GLN A 221 12.62 -4.56 -18.73
C GLN A 221 11.12 -4.30 -18.99
N HIS A 222 10.83 -3.48 -19.99
CA HIS A 222 9.47 -3.11 -20.44
C HIS A 222 8.80 -4.25 -21.21
N SER A 223 8.57 -5.37 -20.52
CA SER A 223 8.05 -6.61 -21.09
C SER A 223 6.59 -6.47 -21.54
N ALA A 224 6.28 -7.10 -22.68
CA ALA A 224 4.91 -7.42 -23.05
C ALA A 224 4.43 -8.63 -22.23
N LEU A 225 3.16 -8.58 -21.81
CA LEU A 225 2.50 -9.56 -20.95
C LEU A 225 1.17 -9.98 -21.58
N SER A 226 0.83 -11.27 -21.53
CA SER A 226 -0.54 -11.73 -21.85
C SER A 226 -1.55 -11.28 -20.78
N VAL A 227 -2.84 -11.43 -21.07
CA VAL A 227 -3.92 -11.13 -20.10
C VAL A 227 -3.81 -12.00 -18.83
N GLU A 228 -3.35 -13.25 -18.95
CA GLU A 228 -3.12 -14.16 -17.84
C GLU A 228 -1.88 -13.75 -17.03
N GLN A 229 -0.80 -13.31 -17.69
CA GLN A 229 0.41 -12.83 -17.03
C GLN A 229 0.16 -11.51 -16.29
N GLY A 230 -0.65 -10.61 -16.86
CA GLY A 230 -1.14 -9.38 -16.21
C GLY A 230 -1.99 -9.62 -14.96
N GLN A 231 -2.48 -10.85 -14.74
CA GLN A 231 -3.16 -11.29 -13.51
C GLN A 231 -2.22 -11.96 -12.49
N GLN A 232 -0.96 -12.24 -12.85
CA GLN A 232 0.00 -13.00 -12.04
C GLN A 232 1.14 -12.15 -11.47
N LEU A 233 1.05 -10.83 -11.62
CA LEU A 233 2.04 -9.89 -11.09
C LEU A 233 2.07 -9.88 -9.56
N SER A 234 3.28 -9.78 -9.01
CA SER A 234 3.52 -9.56 -7.59
C SER A 234 4.63 -8.51 -7.40
N PHE A 235 4.65 -7.87 -6.23
CA PHE A 235 5.61 -6.83 -5.89
C PHE A 235 6.26 -7.10 -4.54
N GLU A 236 7.58 -6.99 -4.47
CA GLU A 236 8.35 -7.06 -3.23
C GLU A 236 8.95 -5.69 -2.90
N PRO A 237 8.48 -5.01 -1.82
CA PRO A 237 9.04 -3.74 -1.40
C PRO A 237 10.46 -3.90 -0.82
N ARG A 238 11.28 -2.85 -0.92
CA ARG A 238 12.50 -2.76 -0.10
C ARG A 238 12.10 -2.55 1.35
N THR A 239 12.73 -3.28 2.27
CA THR A 239 12.49 -3.18 3.72
C THR A 239 12.75 -1.80 4.33
N SER A 240 13.50 -0.95 3.64
CA SER A 240 13.74 0.45 3.99
C SER A 240 12.69 1.43 3.46
N PHE A 241 11.84 1.03 2.51
CA PHE A 241 10.88 1.91 1.85
C PHE A 241 9.51 1.98 2.56
N THR A 242 8.84 3.13 2.45
CA THR A 242 7.46 3.38 2.89
C THR A 242 6.97 4.61 2.15
N GLY A 243 5.76 4.58 1.60
CA GLY A 243 5.25 5.56 0.65
C GLY A 243 4.59 4.89 -0.56
N GLU A 244 4.28 5.65 -1.59
CA GLU A 244 3.68 5.10 -2.82
C GLU A 244 4.77 4.72 -3.82
N VAL A 245 4.66 3.50 -4.36
CA VAL A 245 5.40 3.02 -5.53
C VAL A 245 4.48 3.19 -6.73
N VAL A 246 5.01 3.68 -7.85
CA VAL A 246 4.26 3.80 -9.11
C VAL A 246 5.02 3.07 -10.21
N PHE A 247 4.28 2.41 -11.08
CA PHE A 247 4.75 1.95 -12.39
C PHE A 247 3.68 2.26 -13.44
N THR A 248 4.05 2.40 -14.71
CA THR A 248 3.10 2.72 -15.78
C THR A 248 2.94 1.55 -16.74
N TYR A 249 1.74 1.39 -17.32
CA TYR A 249 1.48 0.35 -18.30
C TYR A 249 0.50 0.78 -19.39
N THR A 250 0.59 0.14 -20.55
CA THR A 250 -0.37 0.26 -21.67
C THR A 250 -1.11 -1.05 -21.89
N SER A 251 -2.27 -0.97 -22.54
CA SER A 251 -3.05 -2.11 -23.04
C SER A 251 -2.92 -2.22 -24.57
N ILE A 252 -2.93 -3.46 -25.05
CA ILE A 252 -2.89 -3.83 -26.46
C ILE A 252 -4.19 -4.57 -26.79
N ASP A 253 -4.85 -4.23 -27.90
CA ASP A 253 -6.08 -4.89 -28.34
C ASP A 253 -5.86 -6.02 -29.37
N ASP A 254 -6.96 -6.66 -29.77
CA ASP A 254 -7.03 -7.70 -30.81
C ASP A 254 -6.67 -7.22 -32.23
N HIS A 255 -6.48 -5.91 -32.39
CA HIS A 255 -6.04 -5.27 -33.62
C HIS A 255 -4.60 -4.71 -33.53
N GLY A 256 -3.90 -4.97 -32.42
CA GLY A 256 -2.52 -4.52 -32.18
C GLY A 256 -2.39 -3.03 -31.89
N LEU A 257 -3.50 -2.34 -31.57
CA LEU A 257 -3.48 -0.93 -31.19
C LEU A 257 -3.08 -0.81 -29.72
N VAL A 258 -2.18 0.13 -29.43
CA VAL A 258 -1.71 0.42 -28.07
C VAL A 258 -2.44 1.65 -27.51
N SER A 259 -2.79 1.59 -26.24
CA SER A 259 -3.40 2.69 -25.46
C SER A 259 -2.41 3.82 -25.15
N LEU A 260 -2.90 4.88 -24.50
CA LEU A 260 -2.03 5.72 -23.65
C LEU A 260 -1.65 4.96 -22.37
N GLY A 261 -0.56 5.37 -21.71
CA GLY A 261 -0.15 4.79 -20.43
C GLY A 261 -1.12 5.13 -19.30
N ALA A 262 -1.27 4.21 -18.36
CA ALA A 262 -2.01 4.40 -17.11
C ALA A 262 -1.13 4.05 -15.91
N ASP A 263 -1.33 4.77 -14.81
CA ASP A 263 -0.57 4.59 -13.57
C ASP A 263 -1.09 3.40 -12.76
N PHE A 264 -0.16 2.60 -12.23
CA PHE A 264 -0.43 1.57 -11.24
C PHE A 264 0.28 1.95 -9.93
N VAL A 265 -0.50 2.32 -8.92
CA VAL A 265 -0.02 2.75 -7.61
C VAL A 265 -0.06 1.59 -6.62
N ILE A 266 1.04 1.34 -5.93
CA ILE A 266 1.16 0.40 -4.81
C ILE A 266 1.55 1.19 -3.55
N PRO A 267 0.61 1.43 -2.63
CA PRO A 267 0.94 1.99 -1.32
C PRO A 267 1.76 0.96 -0.52
N VAL A 268 2.96 1.33 -0.08
CA VAL A 268 3.81 0.52 0.79
C VAL A 268 3.79 1.11 2.20
N SER A 269 3.26 0.35 3.16
CA SER A 269 3.14 0.77 4.56
C SER A 269 4.21 0.15 5.44
N ASN A 270 4.72 0.90 6.41
CA ASN A 270 5.36 0.29 7.57
C ASN A 270 4.24 -0.30 8.46
N PRO A 271 4.16 -1.63 8.67
CA PRO A 271 3.11 -2.20 9.51
C PRO A 271 3.24 -1.69 10.95
N LEU A 272 2.11 -1.34 11.54
CA LEU A 272 2.01 -1.22 13.00
C LEU A 272 1.99 -2.65 13.58
N PRO A 273 2.69 -2.91 14.71
CA PRO A 273 2.66 -4.22 15.37
C PRO A 273 1.24 -4.66 15.72
N VAL A 274 1.04 -5.97 15.84
CA VAL A 274 -0.26 -6.58 16.13
C VAL A 274 -0.96 -5.92 17.32
N VAL A 275 -2.07 -5.24 17.06
CA VAL A 275 -2.76 -4.42 18.06
C VAL A 275 -3.61 -5.32 18.95
N LEU A 276 -3.01 -5.78 20.06
CA LEU A 276 -3.74 -6.43 21.17
C LEU A 276 -4.74 -5.44 21.77
N THR A 277 -6.03 -5.76 21.69
CA THR A 277 -7.10 -5.01 22.37
C THR A 277 -7.24 -5.46 23.82
N GLN A 278 -6.99 -6.74 24.09
CA GLN A 278 -7.06 -7.33 25.42
C GLN A 278 -6.05 -8.46 25.58
N PHE A 279 -5.40 -8.53 26.75
CA PHE A 279 -4.77 -9.75 27.26
C PHE A 279 -5.11 -9.92 28.74
N THR A 280 -5.54 -11.11 29.12
CA THR A 280 -5.99 -11.49 30.46
C THR A 280 -5.48 -12.89 30.81
N ALA A 281 -5.12 -13.09 32.07
CA ALA A 281 -4.84 -14.39 32.67
C ALA A 281 -5.61 -14.49 34.00
N LYS A 282 -6.20 -15.64 34.31
CA LYS A 282 -6.98 -15.88 35.53
C LYS A 282 -6.77 -17.31 36.03
N ALA A 283 -6.79 -17.50 37.35
CA ALA A 283 -6.81 -18.84 37.94
C ALA A 283 -8.17 -19.51 37.69
N ARG A 284 -8.14 -20.80 37.35
CA ARG A 284 -9.30 -21.70 37.22
C ARG A 284 -8.94 -22.98 37.95
N ASN A 285 -9.31 -23.07 39.23
CA ASN A 285 -8.81 -24.09 40.16
C ASN A 285 -7.27 -24.08 40.22
N THR A 286 -6.61 -25.16 39.79
CA THR A 286 -5.15 -25.31 39.69
C THR A 286 -4.55 -24.77 38.41
N ASP A 287 -5.37 -24.31 37.46
CA ASP A 287 -4.98 -24.07 36.08
C ASP A 287 -4.96 -22.55 35.80
N ALA A 288 -4.13 -22.07 34.87
CA ALA A 288 -4.21 -20.68 34.41
C ALA A 288 -4.91 -20.60 33.05
N LEU A 289 -6.09 -19.97 33.02
CA LEU A 289 -6.78 -19.65 31.77
C LEU A 289 -6.30 -18.28 31.27
N LEU A 290 -5.67 -18.28 30.10
CA LEU A 290 -5.25 -17.11 29.36
C LEU A 290 -6.21 -16.85 28.20
N ALA A 291 -6.55 -15.58 27.98
CA ALA A 291 -7.37 -15.16 26.84
C ALA A 291 -6.93 -13.78 26.33
N TRP A 292 -6.88 -13.62 25.01
CA TRP A 292 -6.54 -12.37 24.34
C TRP A 292 -7.34 -12.15 23.06
N ALA A 293 -7.35 -10.90 22.61
CA ALA A 293 -7.95 -10.50 21.35
C ALA A 293 -7.10 -9.44 20.64
N THR A 294 -7.14 -9.46 19.32
CA THR A 294 -6.49 -8.48 18.42
C THR A 294 -7.55 -7.62 17.73
N ALA A 295 -7.20 -6.39 17.36
CA ALA A 295 -8.05 -5.56 16.48
C ALA A 295 -7.87 -5.95 15.01
N ALA A 296 -6.63 -6.22 14.62
CA ALA A 296 -6.19 -6.70 13.32
C ALA A 296 -4.82 -7.38 13.48
N GLU A 297 -4.47 -8.22 12.52
CA GLU A 297 -3.18 -8.90 12.38
C GLU A 297 -2.64 -8.66 10.96
N LEU A 298 -1.33 -8.49 10.81
CA LEU A 298 -0.69 -8.22 9.52
C LEU A 298 0.69 -8.86 9.51
N ASN A 299 0.89 -9.83 8.61
CA ASN A 299 2.07 -10.70 8.56
C ASN A 299 2.37 -11.40 9.90
N HIS A 300 1.38 -11.63 10.75
CA HIS A 300 1.58 -12.24 12.07
C HIS A 300 1.84 -13.74 11.95
N SER A 301 2.81 -14.26 12.69
CA SER A 301 3.20 -15.68 12.64
C SER A 301 2.59 -16.47 13.81
N TYR A 302 2.90 -16.08 15.05
CA TYR A 302 2.38 -16.74 16.25
C TYR A 302 2.53 -15.89 17.52
N PHE A 303 1.69 -16.19 18.51
CA PHE A 303 1.87 -15.79 19.90
C PHE A 303 2.63 -16.88 20.65
N ALA A 304 3.85 -16.59 21.12
CA ALA A 304 4.48 -17.37 22.17
C ALA A 304 3.88 -16.96 23.51
N VAL A 305 3.23 -17.91 24.19
CA VAL A 305 2.79 -17.76 25.58
C VAL A 305 4.01 -17.99 26.46
N GLU A 306 4.43 -16.96 27.19
CA GLU A 306 5.58 -17.03 28.09
C GLU A 306 5.16 -16.92 29.55
N ARG A 307 5.71 -17.81 30.39
CA ARG A 307 5.48 -17.90 31.85
C ARG A 307 6.75 -17.55 32.62
N SER A 308 6.58 -16.93 33.78
CA SER A 308 7.63 -16.58 34.75
C SER A 308 7.10 -16.84 36.17
N VAL A 309 7.99 -17.16 37.11
CA VAL A 309 7.69 -17.38 38.54
C VAL A 309 8.32 -16.32 39.45
N ASP A 310 9.21 -15.49 38.89
CA ASP A 310 9.97 -14.42 39.54
C ASP A 310 9.53 -13.02 39.08
N GLY A 311 8.73 -12.93 38.01
CA GLY A 311 8.34 -11.69 37.32
C GLY A 311 9.35 -11.20 36.28
N THR A 312 10.51 -11.86 36.13
CA THR A 312 11.65 -11.41 35.33
C THR A 312 12.13 -12.44 34.30
N SER A 313 12.25 -13.71 34.67
CA SER A 313 12.73 -14.81 33.83
C SER A 313 11.55 -15.51 33.14
N PHE A 314 11.28 -15.12 31.89
CA PHE A 314 10.19 -15.65 31.09
C PHE A 314 10.64 -16.81 30.19
N GLN A 315 9.87 -17.90 30.17
CA GLN A 315 10.07 -19.08 29.33
C GLN A 315 8.80 -19.38 28.52
N THR A 316 8.94 -19.72 27.24
CA THR A 316 7.80 -20.14 26.40
C THR A 316 7.21 -21.45 26.91
N VAL A 317 5.92 -21.45 27.28
CA VAL A 317 5.18 -22.66 27.66
C VAL A 317 4.31 -23.20 26.51
N HIS A 318 3.91 -22.34 25.56
CA HIS A 318 3.12 -22.74 24.40
C HIS A 318 3.25 -21.74 23.24
N THR A 319 2.87 -22.15 22.03
CA THR A 319 2.84 -21.30 20.84
C THR A 319 1.51 -21.45 20.11
N VAL A 320 0.70 -20.38 20.07
CA VAL A 320 -0.57 -20.34 19.35
C VAL A 320 -0.37 -19.62 18.01
N ARG A 321 -0.70 -20.28 16.91
CA ARG A 321 -0.53 -19.75 15.55
C ARG A 321 -1.47 -18.56 15.32
N GLY A 322 -0.96 -17.48 14.72
CA GLY A 322 -1.74 -16.31 14.33
C GLY A 322 -2.60 -16.56 13.08
N SER A 323 -3.42 -15.58 12.72
CA SER A 323 -4.24 -15.62 11.50
C SER A 323 -3.46 -15.28 10.22
N GLY A 324 -2.20 -14.86 10.32
CA GLY A 324 -1.43 -14.33 9.20
C GLY A 324 -1.75 -12.85 9.01
N THR A 325 -2.65 -12.54 8.09
CA THR A 325 -3.13 -11.18 7.85
C THR A 325 -4.66 -11.17 7.91
N SER A 326 -5.20 -10.44 8.88
CA SER A 326 -6.63 -10.28 9.14
C SER A 326 -6.95 -8.82 9.46
N THR A 327 -7.82 -8.20 8.67
CA THR A 327 -8.38 -6.87 8.95
C THR A 327 -9.56 -6.92 9.94
N THR A 328 -10.00 -8.12 10.34
CA THR A 328 -10.97 -8.34 11.40
C THR A 328 -10.29 -8.84 12.67
N GLY A 329 -10.82 -8.45 13.83
CA GLY A 329 -10.27 -8.84 15.13
C GLY A 329 -10.45 -10.32 15.42
N MET A 330 -9.38 -10.96 15.90
CA MET A 330 -9.35 -12.38 16.27
C MET A 330 -9.34 -12.55 17.78
N ALA A 331 -9.80 -13.71 18.27
CA ALA A 331 -9.85 -14.04 19.69
C ALA A 331 -9.22 -15.42 19.94
N TYR A 332 -8.41 -15.51 20.99
CA TYR A 332 -7.59 -16.67 21.31
C TYR A 332 -7.62 -16.99 22.80
N SER A 333 -7.39 -18.26 23.14
CA SER A 333 -7.19 -18.70 24.51
C SER A 333 -6.13 -19.80 24.59
N PHE A 334 -5.55 -19.94 25.78
CA PHE A 334 -4.65 -21.02 26.16
C PHE A 334 -4.88 -21.38 27.62
N GLU A 335 -4.66 -22.64 27.99
CA GLU A 335 -4.79 -23.10 29.37
C GLU A 335 -3.55 -23.85 29.84
N ASP A 336 -2.96 -23.34 30.92
CA ASP A 336 -1.77 -23.89 31.56
C ASP A 336 -2.20 -24.81 32.72
N TYR A 337 -2.47 -26.07 32.37
CA TYR A 337 -3.04 -27.07 33.28
C TYR A 337 -2.11 -27.40 34.46
N GLY A 338 -2.68 -27.44 35.67
CA GLY A 338 -2.02 -27.87 36.89
C GLY A 338 -0.91 -26.94 37.41
N VAL A 339 -0.69 -25.77 36.81
CA VAL A 339 0.40 -24.85 37.16
C VAL A 339 0.36 -24.45 38.64
N GLY A 340 -0.81 -24.13 39.20
CA GLY A 340 -0.99 -23.78 40.61
C GLY A 340 -0.80 -24.94 41.59
N ALA A 341 -0.81 -26.20 41.13
CA ALA A 341 -0.45 -27.35 41.94
C ALA A 341 1.08 -27.53 42.07
N HIS A 342 1.84 -27.04 41.10
CA HIS A 342 3.31 -27.13 41.05
C HIS A 342 4.01 -25.82 41.47
N THR A 343 3.34 -24.67 41.30
CA THR A 343 3.85 -23.33 41.59
C THR A 343 2.80 -22.55 42.40
N PRO A 344 2.67 -22.82 43.71
CA PRO A 344 1.83 -22.03 44.60
C PRO A 344 2.37 -20.60 44.76
N GLY A 345 1.48 -19.62 44.89
CA GLY A 345 1.84 -18.19 44.93
C GLY A 345 1.58 -17.48 43.59
N MET A 346 2.44 -16.51 43.25
CA MET A 346 2.28 -15.70 42.03
C MET A 346 2.95 -16.36 40.82
N VAL A 347 2.22 -16.43 39.71
CA VAL A 347 2.72 -16.85 38.40
C VAL A 347 2.43 -15.73 37.40
N TYR A 348 3.43 -15.36 36.61
CA TYR A 348 3.38 -14.24 35.67
C TYR A 348 3.33 -14.74 34.23
N TYR A 349 2.45 -14.15 33.42
CA TYR A 349 2.31 -14.47 32.01
C TYR A 349 2.44 -13.23 31.14
N ARG A 350 3.00 -13.40 29.95
CA ARG A 350 2.97 -12.43 28.85
C ARG A 350 2.85 -13.16 27.51
N LEU A 351 2.41 -12.45 26.49
CA LEU A 351 2.50 -12.90 25.11
C LEU A 351 3.71 -12.24 24.47
N ARG A 352 4.57 -13.02 23.83
CA ARG A 352 5.51 -12.53 22.81
C ARG A 352 4.87 -12.77 21.45
N GLN A 353 4.40 -11.70 20.83
CA GLN A 353 4.01 -11.70 19.42
C GLN A 353 5.28 -11.93 18.59
N VAL A 354 5.18 -12.78 17.57
CA VAL A 354 6.23 -12.98 16.57
C VAL A 354 5.60 -12.88 15.19
N ASP A 355 6.13 -11.99 14.36
CA ASP A 355 5.67 -11.76 12.99
C ASP A 355 6.52 -12.57 11.99
N GLN A 356 6.13 -12.62 10.71
CA GLN A 356 6.76 -13.49 9.71
C GLN A 356 8.20 -13.10 9.37
N ASP A 357 8.57 -11.83 9.58
CA ASP A 357 9.94 -11.32 9.49
C ASP A 357 10.77 -11.57 10.76
N SER A 358 10.20 -12.28 11.75
CA SER A 358 10.73 -12.47 13.11
C SER A 358 10.85 -11.21 13.97
N THR A 359 10.21 -10.10 13.59
CA THR A 359 9.96 -8.97 14.51
C THR A 359 9.15 -9.46 15.72
N THR A 360 9.43 -8.94 16.92
CA THR A 360 8.72 -9.33 18.14
C THR A 360 8.25 -8.13 18.95
N THR A 361 7.06 -8.27 19.53
CA THR A 361 6.43 -7.28 20.43
C THR A 361 5.83 -8.02 21.62
N TYR A 362 5.84 -7.40 22.81
CA TYR A 362 5.37 -8.04 24.04
C TYR A 362 4.06 -7.41 24.54
N SER A 363 3.16 -8.24 25.07
CA SER A 363 2.02 -7.76 25.85
C SER A 363 2.46 -7.17 27.18
N ALA A 364 1.58 -6.38 27.81
CA ALA A 364 1.67 -6.16 29.25
C ALA A 364 1.63 -7.50 30.01
N VAL A 365 2.37 -7.59 31.12
CA VAL A 365 2.38 -8.77 32.00
C VAL A 365 1.05 -8.92 32.74
N ARG A 366 0.65 -10.16 33.02
CA ARG A 366 -0.50 -10.51 33.87
C ARG A 366 -0.08 -11.48 34.96
N ALA A 367 -0.32 -11.12 36.21
CA ALA A 367 -0.08 -12.00 37.36
C ALA A 367 -1.35 -12.83 37.66
N VAL A 368 -1.15 -14.09 38.02
CA VAL A 368 -2.16 -15.02 38.51
C VAL A 368 -1.71 -15.51 39.88
N SER A 369 -2.54 -15.32 40.90
CA SER A 369 -2.26 -15.82 42.26
C SER A 369 -2.95 -17.16 42.47
N PHE A 370 -2.18 -18.20 42.71
CA PHE A 370 -2.67 -19.48 43.20
C PHE A 370 -2.55 -19.53 44.72
N ALA A 371 -3.63 -19.90 45.39
CA ALA A 371 -3.59 -20.15 46.83
C ALA A 371 -2.59 -21.28 47.12
N ALA A 372 -1.69 -21.06 48.07
CA ALA A 372 -0.84 -22.15 48.55
C ALA A 372 -1.74 -23.28 49.10
N PRO A 373 -1.43 -24.56 48.81
CA PRO A 373 -2.11 -25.68 49.45
C PRO A 373 -2.11 -25.48 50.96
N ALA A 374 -3.29 -25.53 51.59
CA ALA A 374 -3.40 -25.33 53.02
C ALA A 374 -2.57 -26.40 53.74
N THR A 375 -1.44 -26.00 54.31
CA THR A 375 -0.53 -26.88 55.04
C THR A 375 -1.28 -27.43 56.24
N ALA A 376 -1.72 -28.68 56.14
CA ALA A 376 -2.53 -29.32 57.17
C ALA A 376 -1.76 -29.33 58.50
N ALA A 377 -2.22 -28.52 59.44
CA ALA A 377 -1.65 -28.46 60.77
C ALA A 377 -1.87 -29.80 61.47
N LEU A 378 -0.77 -30.39 61.94
CA LEU A 378 -0.73 -31.56 62.81
C LEU A 378 -0.27 -31.07 64.19
N ASN A 379 -1.24 -30.83 65.08
CA ASN A 379 -0.96 -30.46 66.45
C ASN A 379 -0.98 -31.73 67.31
N ILE A 380 0.09 -32.00 68.05
CA ILE A 380 0.16 -33.12 69.00
C ILE A 380 0.53 -32.61 70.39
N TYR A 381 -0.12 -33.14 71.42
CA TYR A 381 0.04 -32.68 72.80
C TYR A 381 -0.40 -33.75 73.82
N PRO A 382 0.16 -33.75 75.05
CA PRO A 382 1.36 -33.02 75.44
C PRO A 382 2.61 -33.57 74.70
N ASN A 383 3.72 -32.85 74.75
CA ASN A 383 5.02 -33.32 74.26
C ASN A 383 6.14 -32.61 75.06
N PRO A 384 6.85 -33.28 75.98
CA PRO A 384 6.80 -34.72 76.31
C PRO A 384 5.43 -35.24 76.78
N ALA A 385 5.25 -36.57 76.74
CA ALA A 385 3.99 -37.22 77.06
C ALA A 385 4.17 -38.45 77.97
N ALA A 386 3.35 -38.55 79.01
CA ALA A 386 3.38 -39.65 79.99
C ALA A 386 2.60 -40.90 79.56
N ASN A 387 1.27 -40.81 79.45
CA ASN A 387 0.38 -41.97 79.25
C ASN A 387 -0.34 -41.95 77.89
N GLU A 388 -0.70 -40.77 77.39
CA GLU A 388 -1.44 -40.59 76.16
C GLU A 388 -0.82 -39.48 75.29
N LEU A 389 -0.96 -39.60 73.97
CA LEU A 389 -0.69 -38.54 73.01
C LEU A 389 -1.99 -38.16 72.31
N ARG A 390 -2.42 -36.91 72.46
CA ARG A 390 -3.56 -36.32 71.75
C ARG A 390 -3.09 -35.69 70.45
N ILE A 391 -3.92 -35.80 69.43
CA ILE A 391 -3.64 -35.40 68.05
C ILE A 391 -4.85 -34.62 67.55
N ASN A 392 -4.64 -33.43 67.03
CA ASN A 392 -5.68 -32.63 66.36
C ASN A 392 -5.28 -32.40 64.89
N LEU A 393 -6.22 -32.68 64.00
CA LEU A 393 -6.05 -32.79 62.55
C LEU A 393 -6.91 -31.75 61.83
N SER A 394 -6.38 -31.21 60.73
CA SER A 394 -7.12 -30.26 59.88
C SER A 394 -8.40 -30.89 59.26
N ASN A 395 -8.36 -32.18 58.92
CA ASN A 395 -9.45 -32.95 58.32
C ASN A 395 -9.80 -34.18 59.19
N PRO A 396 -11.06 -34.64 59.19
CA PRO A 396 -11.43 -35.88 59.88
C PRO A 396 -10.95 -37.10 59.10
N GLY A 397 -10.65 -38.19 59.80
CA GLY A 397 -10.23 -39.45 59.18
C GLY A 397 -8.73 -39.53 58.92
N ALA A 398 -8.02 -40.36 59.70
CA ALA A 398 -6.61 -40.63 59.48
C ALA A 398 -6.16 -41.96 60.09
N ARG A 399 -5.23 -42.64 59.41
CA ARG A 399 -4.42 -43.74 59.97
C ARG A 399 -3.23 -43.15 60.73
N LEU A 400 -3.01 -43.62 61.94
CA LEU A 400 -2.04 -43.10 62.90
C LEU A 400 -1.06 -44.22 63.27
N THR A 401 0.19 -44.10 62.85
CA THR A 401 1.22 -45.14 63.04
C THR A 401 2.41 -44.54 63.80
N VAL A 402 2.77 -45.13 64.95
CA VAL A 402 3.91 -44.70 65.76
C VAL A 402 5.10 -45.60 65.49
N TYR A 403 6.23 -44.98 65.15
CA TYR A 403 7.51 -45.63 64.89
C TYR A 403 8.53 -45.34 65.98
N SER A 404 9.36 -46.34 66.30
CA SER A 404 10.59 -46.14 67.07
C SER A 404 11.59 -45.25 66.33
N ALA A 405 12.61 -44.76 67.02
CA ALA A 405 13.79 -44.13 66.41
C ALA A 405 14.54 -45.05 65.40
N THR A 406 14.29 -46.37 65.43
CA THR A 406 14.84 -47.36 64.48
C THR A 406 13.87 -47.72 63.33
N GLY A 407 12.71 -47.06 63.23
CA GLY A 407 11.74 -47.30 62.15
C GLY A 407 10.85 -48.53 62.33
N LEU A 408 10.85 -49.18 63.51
CA LEU A 408 9.92 -50.25 63.84
C LEU A 408 8.55 -49.65 64.19
N ALA A 409 7.47 -50.13 63.55
CA ALA A 409 6.11 -49.75 63.92
C ALA A 409 5.72 -50.40 65.26
N LEU A 410 5.23 -49.60 66.20
CA LEU A 410 4.90 -50.02 67.58
C LEU A 410 3.42 -49.88 67.91
N LEU A 411 2.74 -48.89 67.32
CA LEU A 411 1.29 -48.70 67.39
C LEU A 411 0.79 -48.37 66.00
N ASP A 412 -0.38 -48.89 65.63
CA ASP A 412 -1.02 -48.63 64.35
C ASP A 412 -2.54 -48.64 64.53
N THR A 413 -3.18 -47.50 64.33
CA THR A 413 -4.62 -47.29 64.61
C THR A 413 -5.25 -46.28 63.64
N ARG A 414 -6.52 -45.95 63.83
CA ARG A 414 -7.28 -45.01 62.99
C ARG A 414 -8.20 -44.14 63.86
N THR A 415 -8.25 -42.84 63.56
CA THR A 415 -9.39 -42.00 63.97
C THR A 415 -10.32 -41.75 62.78
N ALA A 416 -11.62 -41.62 63.05
CA ALA A 416 -12.64 -41.18 62.10
C ALA A 416 -13.01 -39.70 62.25
N THR A 417 -12.50 -39.00 63.28
CA THR A 417 -12.79 -37.59 63.56
C THR A 417 -11.56 -36.72 63.30
N LYS A 418 -11.63 -35.41 63.60
CA LYS A 418 -10.47 -34.51 63.59
C LYS A 418 -9.53 -34.72 64.79
N GLU A 419 -9.92 -35.53 65.77
CA GLU A 419 -9.14 -35.76 66.99
C GLU A 419 -8.77 -37.23 67.13
N GLY A 420 -7.58 -37.50 67.65
CA GLY A 420 -7.09 -38.84 67.94
C GLY A 420 -6.42 -38.87 69.30
N VAL A 421 -6.55 -40.00 70.01
CA VAL A 421 -5.84 -40.27 71.27
C VAL A 421 -5.12 -41.59 71.10
N LEU A 422 -3.82 -41.62 71.40
CA LEU A 422 -3.00 -42.83 71.41
C LEU A 422 -2.63 -43.17 72.86
N ASP A 423 -3.02 -44.36 73.33
CA ASP A 423 -2.38 -44.97 74.51
C ASP A 423 -0.92 -45.25 74.17
N ILE A 424 -0.02 -44.60 74.89
CA ILE A 424 1.43 -44.78 74.80
C ILE A 424 2.03 -45.28 76.12
N GLN A 425 1.21 -45.63 77.12
CA GLN A 425 1.66 -46.03 78.46
C GLN A 425 2.63 -47.22 78.41
N LYS A 426 2.42 -48.13 77.46
CA LYS A 426 3.24 -49.34 77.24
C LYS A 426 4.52 -49.09 76.43
N LEU A 427 4.76 -47.88 75.92
CA LEU A 427 6.01 -47.54 75.24
C LEU A 427 7.10 -47.20 76.28
N PRO A 428 8.34 -47.69 76.11
CA PRO A 428 9.48 -47.23 76.90
C PRO A 428 9.69 -45.71 76.81
N ALA A 429 10.34 -45.11 77.81
CA ALA A 429 10.75 -43.71 77.72
C ALA A 429 11.77 -43.52 76.57
N GLY A 430 11.54 -42.54 75.70
CA GLY A 430 12.32 -42.37 74.47
C GLY A 430 11.70 -41.44 73.43
N THR A 431 12.35 -41.35 72.27
CA THR A 431 11.89 -40.55 71.12
C THR A 431 11.17 -41.41 70.10
N TYR A 432 10.03 -40.92 69.63
CA TYR A 432 9.14 -41.60 68.69
C TYR A 432 8.70 -40.68 67.56
N VAL A 433 8.38 -41.26 66.40
CA VAL A 433 7.83 -40.55 65.24
C VAL A 433 6.40 -41.00 65.00
N LEU A 434 5.46 -40.08 65.09
CA LEU A 434 4.10 -40.27 64.60
C LEU A 434 4.07 -40.00 63.09
N LEU A 435 3.66 -41.00 62.32
CA LEU A 435 3.22 -40.84 60.94
C LEU A 435 1.68 -40.77 60.92
N VAL A 436 1.15 -39.70 60.38
CA VAL A 436 -0.27 -39.53 60.08
C VAL A 436 -0.46 -39.69 58.58
N ARG A 437 -1.35 -40.60 58.19
CA ARG A 437 -1.87 -40.70 56.82
C ARG A 437 -3.34 -40.29 56.84
N PRO A 438 -3.67 -39.02 56.54
CA PRO A 438 -5.05 -38.58 56.44
C PRO A 438 -5.80 -39.33 55.33
N ASP A 439 -7.11 -39.48 55.48
CA ASP A 439 -7.98 -39.98 54.42
C ASP A 439 -8.12 -38.97 53.27
N GLN A 440 -7.88 -37.68 53.54
CA GLN A 440 -7.72 -36.62 52.54
C GLN A 440 -6.59 -35.64 52.94
N GLY A 441 -5.53 -35.60 52.13
CA GLY A 441 -4.37 -34.72 52.31
C GLY A 441 -3.04 -35.42 52.06
N THR A 442 -1.94 -34.71 52.28
CA THR A 442 -0.59 -35.28 52.29
C THR A 442 -0.31 -36.03 53.60
N CYS A 443 0.62 -36.99 53.57
CA CYS A 443 1.10 -37.63 54.80
C CYS A 443 1.88 -36.62 55.66
N LEU A 444 1.61 -36.60 56.96
CA LEU A 444 2.23 -35.70 57.93
C LEU A 444 3.09 -36.52 58.91
N ARG A 445 4.22 -35.96 59.34
CA ARG A 445 5.11 -36.61 60.32
C ARG A 445 5.42 -35.64 61.46
N GLN A 446 5.42 -36.12 62.70
CA GLN A 446 5.80 -35.31 63.86
C GLN A 446 6.51 -36.16 64.91
N GLN A 447 7.55 -35.61 65.52
CA GLN A 447 8.33 -36.27 66.57
C GLN A 447 7.74 -35.95 67.96
N PHE A 448 7.70 -36.93 68.85
CA PHE A 448 7.36 -36.74 70.26
C PHE A 448 8.30 -37.51 71.19
N VAL A 449 8.34 -37.10 72.45
CA VAL A 449 9.08 -37.75 73.52
C VAL A 449 8.11 -38.42 74.49
N LYS A 450 8.23 -39.74 74.67
CA LYS A 450 7.61 -40.47 75.78
C LYS A 450 8.49 -40.29 77.01
N GLU A 451 7.95 -39.72 78.07
CA GLU A 451 8.67 -39.59 79.34
C GLU A 451 8.51 -40.84 80.22
N LYS A 452 9.29 -40.91 81.30
CA LYS A 452 9.24 -42.02 82.25
C LYS A 452 8.13 -41.75 83.28
N THR A 453 7.08 -42.55 83.21
CA THR A 453 6.02 -42.72 84.21
C THR A 453 6.55 -43.39 85.47
#